data_AF-A0A1G1E0N9-F1
#
_entry.id   AF-A0A1G1E0N9-F1
#
_cell.length_a   1.000
_cell.length_b   1.000
_cell.length_c   1.000
_cell.angle_alpha   90.00
_cell.angle_beta   90.00
_cell.angle_gamma   90.00
#
_symmetry.space_group_name_H-M   'P 1'
#
loop_
_entity.id
_entity.type
_entity.pdbx_description
1 polymer ?
#
loop_
_entity_poly.entity_id
_entity_poly.type
_entity_poly.pdbx_seq_one_letter_code
_entity_poly.pdbx_strand_id
1 'polypeptide(L)'
;MKLFKKISIVFLIATSISIPAILFAISEGSGIKDDIDYVYSLTKLFMFKHSIIKNLSEKEARVLYQQKCYRKCHGDEVIKMVLLPPAGWIEVVDRMRAEKGVEMTSKEADVITNYLKETYPVPQSNLPYRIVKQIQRLLWRNDMGYGDVYADITYTTSEYLKSIGAPDLIKKYDVENNIVFIISLNVHDGRLENYPLDELSYLRVNNKEYPANKGWELRFEAWDKHHREGIVKFKKEILDDKAEYFELIIRNLATKDDRIFRWDLPIVYPEGI
;
A
#
# COMPACT_ATOMS: atom_id res chain seq x y z
N MET A 1 1.02 14.41 47.98
CA MET A 1 0.71 13.88 46.64
C MET A 1 1.33 14.64 45.46
N LYS A 2 1.36 15.99 45.44
CA LYS A 2 1.99 16.78 44.35
C LYS A 2 3.53 16.69 44.29
N LEU A 3 4.20 16.46 45.42
CA LEU A 3 5.67 16.36 45.49
C LEU A 3 6.20 15.02 44.93
N PHE A 4 5.52 13.91 45.22
CA PHE A 4 5.84 12.59 44.68
C PHE A 4 5.73 12.53 43.15
N LYS A 5 4.71 13.18 42.56
CA LYS A 5 4.57 13.29 41.09
C LYS A 5 5.75 14.03 40.44
N LYS A 6 6.28 15.08 41.09
CA LYS A 6 7.45 15.82 40.59
C LYS A 6 8.75 15.01 40.71
N ILE A 7 8.92 14.28 41.81
CA ILE A 7 10.11 13.45 42.04
C ILE A 7 10.13 12.25 41.07
N SER A 8 8.99 11.59 40.82
CA SER A 8 8.91 10.50 39.84
C SER A 8 9.18 10.95 38.40
N ILE A 9 8.80 12.18 38.02
CA ILE A 9 9.11 12.73 36.69
C ILE A 9 10.61 13.02 36.55
N VAL A 10 11.24 13.59 37.58
CA VAL A 10 12.69 13.87 37.56
C VAL A 10 13.50 12.56 37.56
N PHE A 11 13.06 11.53 38.29
CA PHE A 11 13.69 10.21 38.28
C PHE A 11 13.53 9.52 36.92
N LEU A 12 12.35 9.60 36.29
CA LEU A 12 12.12 9.09 34.93
C LEU A 12 13.02 9.77 33.89
N ILE A 13 13.17 11.10 33.97
CA ILE A 13 14.07 11.87 33.12
C ILE A 13 15.52 11.44 33.35
N ALA A 14 15.96 11.30 34.61
CA ALA A 14 17.32 10.87 34.94
C ALA A 14 17.62 9.42 34.49
N THR A 15 16.64 8.51 34.57
CA THR A 15 16.78 7.14 34.04
C THR A 15 16.76 7.09 32.51
N SER A 16 16.01 7.98 31.84
CA SER A 16 16.05 8.09 30.37
C SER A 16 17.35 8.70 29.83
N ILE A 17 18.10 9.42 30.66
CA ILE A 17 19.42 10.00 30.31
C ILE A 17 20.56 9.01 30.56
N SER A 18 20.39 8.04 31.46
CA SER A 18 21.44 7.07 31.82
C SER A 18 21.48 5.81 30.94
N ILE A 19 20.37 5.42 30.30
CA ILE A 19 20.36 4.33 29.30
C ILE A 19 21.15 4.70 28.01
N PRO A 20 21.08 5.94 27.47
CA PRO A 20 21.92 6.39 26.36
C PRO A 20 23.41 6.35 26.62
N ALA A 21 23.86 6.55 27.86
CA ALA A 21 25.28 6.51 28.21
C ALA A 21 25.90 5.10 28.04
N ILE A 22 25.08 4.05 28.17
CA ILE A 22 25.51 2.66 27.95
C ILE A 22 25.54 2.35 26.43
N LEU A 23 24.63 2.93 25.64
CA LEU A 23 24.66 2.85 24.17
C LEU A 23 25.83 3.65 23.57
N PHE A 24 26.27 4.72 24.24
CA PHE A 24 27.42 5.55 23.87
C PHE A 24 28.75 4.78 23.85
N ALA A 25 28.85 3.68 24.60
CA ALA A 25 30.05 2.84 24.65
C ALA A 25 30.09 1.76 23.54
N ILE A 26 29.04 1.63 22.71
CA ILE A 26 28.87 0.54 21.74
C ILE A 26 28.80 1.06 20.28
N SER A 27 28.84 2.39 20.07
CA SER A 27 28.72 3.04 18.76
C SER A 27 30.09 3.22 18.09
N GLU A 28 30.51 2.25 17.27
CA GLU A 28 31.74 2.33 16.45
C GLU A 28 31.52 2.91 15.03
N GLY A 29 30.40 3.60 14.74
CA GLY A 29 30.04 3.85 13.33
C GLY A 29 29.32 5.13 12.92
N SER A 30 28.78 5.95 13.83
CA SER A 30 28.09 7.21 13.48
C SER A 30 28.69 8.40 14.22
N GLY A 31 28.78 9.56 13.56
CA GLY A 31 29.38 10.74 14.16
C GLY A 31 28.62 11.18 15.42
N ILE A 32 29.34 11.67 16.43
CA ILE A 32 28.80 12.12 17.74
C ILE A 32 27.54 12.99 17.62
N LYS A 33 27.47 13.82 16.57
CA LYS A 33 26.32 14.69 16.31
C LYS A 33 25.05 13.92 15.95
N ASP A 34 25.16 12.85 15.18
CA ASP A 34 24.02 12.02 14.75
C ASP A 34 23.46 11.23 15.94
N ASP A 35 24.33 10.76 16.82
CA ASP A 35 23.97 10.05 18.05
C ASP A 35 23.23 10.98 19.03
N ILE A 36 23.70 12.22 19.21
CA ILE A 36 23.03 13.24 20.05
C ILE A 36 21.64 13.57 19.47
N ASP A 37 21.56 13.78 18.17
CA ASP A 37 20.33 14.10 17.46
C ASP A 37 19.28 12.99 17.57
N TYR A 38 19.72 11.73 17.53
CA TYR A 38 18.86 10.58 17.73
C TYR A 38 18.32 10.51 19.16
N VAL A 39 19.19 10.66 20.18
CA VAL A 39 18.77 10.66 21.60
C VAL A 39 17.79 11.80 21.90
N TYR A 40 18.02 12.98 21.33
CA TYR A 40 17.10 14.10 21.45
C TYR A 40 15.72 13.77 20.86
N SER A 41 15.69 13.10 19.69
CA SER A 41 14.46 12.64 19.06
C SER A 41 13.72 11.64 19.94
N LEU A 42 14.42 10.65 20.53
CA LEU A 42 13.84 9.69 21.47
C LEU A 42 13.18 10.36 22.67
N THR A 43 13.83 11.39 23.22
CA THR A 43 13.32 12.15 24.37
C THR A 43 12.00 12.83 24.01
N LYS A 44 11.92 13.46 22.83
CA LYS A 44 10.69 14.08 22.35
C LYS A 44 9.59 13.06 22.08
N LEU A 45 9.91 11.90 21.51
CA LEU A 45 8.92 10.83 21.31
C LEU A 45 8.33 10.35 22.64
N PHE A 46 9.16 10.17 23.68
CA PHE A 46 8.69 9.85 25.02
C PHE A 46 7.77 10.93 25.59
N MET A 47 8.18 12.20 25.48
CA MET A 47 7.35 13.33 25.91
C MET A 47 6.02 13.40 25.15
N PHE A 48 6.02 13.10 23.86
CA PHE A 48 4.82 13.08 23.02
C PHE A 48 3.87 11.93 23.40
N LYS A 49 4.39 10.71 23.55
CA LYS A 49 3.61 9.53 24.02
C LYS A 49 2.90 9.82 25.34
N HIS A 50 3.55 10.55 26.25
CA HIS A 50 2.98 10.95 27.54
C HIS A 50 2.29 12.33 27.54
N SER A 51 1.99 12.88 26.36
CA SER A 51 1.24 14.15 26.20
C SER A 51 1.86 15.37 26.89
N ILE A 52 3.18 15.36 27.12
CA ILE A 52 3.95 16.51 27.63
C ILE A 52 4.13 17.55 26.51
N ILE A 53 4.39 17.10 25.29
CA ILE A 53 4.38 17.93 24.08
C ILE A 53 3.24 17.49 23.15
N LYS A 54 2.74 18.44 22.34
CA LYS A 54 1.57 18.22 21.48
C LYS A 54 1.91 17.83 20.05
N ASN A 55 3.07 18.23 19.56
CA ASN A 55 3.45 18.09 18.15
C ASN A 55 4.87 17.53 18.04
N LEU A 56 5.13 16.83 16.94
CA LEU A 56 6.43 16.36 16.53
C LEU A 56 6.84 17.10 15.25
N SER A 57 8.14 17.34 15.07
CA SER A 57 8.70 17.80 13.81
C SER A 57 8.76 16.65 12.80
N GLU A 58 9.00 16.97 11.52
CA GLU A 58 9.17 15.98 10.45
C GLU A 58 10.28 14.95 10.78
N LYS A 59 11.39 15.42 11.35
CA LYS A 59 12.49 14.56 11.81
C LYS A 59 12.01 13.55 12.85
N GLU A 60 11.25 14.00 13.85
CA GLU A 60 10.73 13.12 14.90
C GLU A 60 9.63 12.19 14.37
N ALA A 61 8.78 12.65 13.45
CA ALA A 61 7.79 11.81 12.78
C ALA A 61 8.45 10.67 11.99
N ARG A 62 9.55 10.97 11.26
CA ARG A 62 10.35 9.96 10.58
C ARG A 62 10.97 8.94 11.54
N VAL A 63 11.53 9.39 12.67
CA VAL A 63 12.09 8.49 13.70
C VAL A 63 10.97 7.61 14.29
N LEU A 64 9.80 8.17 14.58
CA LEU A 64 8.65 7.41 15.06
C LEU A 64 8.22 6.33 14.05
N TYR A 65 8.10 6.70 12.77
CA TYR A 65 7.82 5.75 11.69
C TYR A 65 8.87 4.64 11.61
N GLN A 66 10.17 4.98 11.70
CA GLN A 66 11.24 3.99 11.68
C GLN A 66 11.16 3.03 12.88
N GLN A 67 10.79 3.51 14.06
CA GLN A 67 10.64 2.68 15.26
C GLN A 67 9.44 1.75 15.22
N LYS A 68 8.33 2.18 14.61
CA LYS A 68 7.07 1.43 14.62
C LYS A 68 6.89 0.54 13.40
N CYS A 69 7.36 0.98 12.23
CA CYS A 69 7.01 0.39 10.94
C CYS A 69 8.21 -0.20 10.21
N TYR A 70 9.36 0.47 10.21
CA TYR A 70 10.50 0.05 9.38
C TYR A 70 11.20 -1.20 9.94
N ARG A 71 11.23 -2.28 9.15
CA ARG A 71 11.95 -3.54 9.44
C ARG A 71 11.61 -4.17 10.81
N LYS A 72 10.48 -3.78 11.41
CA LYS A 72 9.93 -4.47 12.59
C LYS A 72 9.24 -5.76 12.19
N CYS A 73 8.49 -5.73 11.09
CA CYS A 73 7.79 -6.89 10.54
C CYS A 73 8.07 -7.09 9.05
N HIS A 74 8.13 -6.00 8.28
CA HIS A 74 8.47 -5.99 6.85
C HIS A 74 9.31 -4.74 6.52
N GLY A 75 9.93 -4.69 5.34
CA GLY A 75 10.62 -3.49 4.87
C GLY A 75 9.66 -2.48 4.26
N ASP A 76 10.22 -1.40 3.71
CA ASP A 76 9.46 -0.30 3.10
C ASP A 76 8.98 -0.63 1.68
N GLU A 77 9.42 -1.76 1.11
CA GLU A 77 8.98 -2.25 -0.18
C GLU A 77 7.45 -2.37 -0.26
N VAL A 78 6.80 -2.86 0.81
CA VAL A 78 5.35 -3.07 0.90
C VAL A 78 4.60 -1.73 0.83
N ILE A 79 5.11 -0.73 1.52
CA ILE A 79 4.56 0.64 1.58
C ILE A 79 4.73 1.32 0.21
N LYS A 80 5.82 1.04 -0.49
CA LYS A 80 6.07 1.55 -1.84
C LYS A 80 5.26 0.82 -2.93
N MET A 81 4.49 -0.23 -2.64
CA MET A 81 3.68 -0.93 -3.67
C MET A 81 2.28 -0.35 -3.83
N VAL A 82 1.84 0.41 -2.84
CA VAL A 82 0.45 0.85 -2.72
C VAL A 82 0.31 2.28 -3.21
N LEU A 83 -0.71 2.54 -4.01
CA LEU A 83 -1.12 3.88 -4.38
C LEU A 83 -2.37 4.22 -3.57
N LEU A 84 -2.19 4.81 -2.40
CA LEU A 84 -3.29 5.08 -1.48
C LEU A 84 -3.63 6.56 -1.44
N PRO A 85 -4.93 6.92 -1.54
CA PRO A 85 -5.38 8.23 -1.14
C PRO A 85 -5.13 8.44 0.36
N PRO A 86 -5.22 9.69 0.86
CA PRO A 86 -5.05 9.97 2.28
C PRO A 86 -5.91 9.10 3.22
N ALA A 87 -7.12 8.71 2.78
CA ALA A 87 -7.98 7.79 3.53
C ALA A 87 -7.39 6.37 3.64
N GLY A 88 -6.80 5.84 2.56
CA GLY A 88 -6.19 4.51 2.57
C GLY A 88 -5.02 4.39 3.56
N TRP A 89 -4.24 5.46 3.76
CA TRP A 89 -3.19 5.48 4.79
C TRP A 89 -3.71 5.43 6.23
N ILE A 90 -4.93 5.93 6.48
CA ILE A 90 -5.59 5.81 7.79
C ILE A 90 -5.89 4.33 8.04
N GLU A 91 -6.53 3.66 7.08
CA GLU A 91 -6.91 2.25 7.19
C GLU A 91 -5.71 1.31 7.35
N VAL A 92 -4.61 1.57 6.62
CA VAL A 92 -3.37 0.79 6.77
C VAL A 92 -2.81 0.91 8.18
N VAL A 93 -2.70 2.12 8.71
CA VAL A 93 -2.11 2.35 10.04
C VAL A 93 -3.02 1.78 11.14
N ASP A 94 -4.33 1.96 11.03
CA ASP A 94 -5.29 1.38 11.97
C ASP A 94 -5.22 -0.16 11.95
N ARG A 95 -5.07 -0.77 10.77
CA ARG A 95 -4.88 -2.22 10.66
C ARG A 95 -3.59 -2.71 11.30
N MET A 96 -2.49 -2.00 11.09
CA MET A 96 -1.22 -2.36 11.73
C MET A 96 -1.32 -2.26 13.25
N ARG A 97 -1.99 -1.23 13.76
CA ARG A 97 -2.21 -1.03 15.20
C ARG A 97 -3.10 -2.12 15.80
N ALA A 98 -4.25 -2.39 15.19
CA ALA A 98 -5.32 -3.13 15.85
C ALA A 98 -5.35 -4.65 15.55
N GLU A 99 -4.80 -5.13 14.43
CA GLU A 99 -4.84 -6.56 14.02
C GLU A 99 -3.45 -7.14 14.02
N LYS A 100 -2.48 -6.39 13.49
CA LYS A 100 -1.09 -6.84 13.42
C LYS A 100 -0.33 -6.58 14.73
N GLY A 101 -0.98 -5.94 15.70
CA GLY A 101 -0.48 -5.79 17.07
C GLY A 101 0.70 -4.83 17.20
N VAL A 102 0.88 -3.89 16.27
CA VAL A 102 1.94 -2.89 16.39
C VAL A 102 1.61 -1.95 17.55
N GLU A 103 2.45 -1.98 18.60
CA GLU A 103 2.26 -1.14 19.78
C GLU A 103 2.44 0.35 19.44
N MET A 104 1.32 1.06 19.27
CA MET A 104 1.29 2.51 19.09
C MET A 104 0.00 3.09 19.68
N THR A 105 0.10 4.29 20.24
CA THR A 105 -1.05 5.09 20.67
C THR A 105 -1.78 5.69 19.46
N SER A 106 -3.03 6.12 19.62
CA SER A 106 -3.77 6.82 18.55
C SER A 106 -3.05 8.09 18.07
N LYS A 107 -2.40 8.84 18.97
CA LYS A 107 -1.63 10.04 18.60
C LYS A 107 -0.39 9.71 17.76
N GLU A 108 0.31 8.63 18.11
CA GLU A 108 1.45 8.15 17.30
C GLU A 108 0.97 7.67 15.93
N ALA A 109 -0.18 6.99 15.87
CA ALA A 109 -0.81 6.58 14.62
C ALA A 109 -1.13 7.78 13.72
N ASP A 110 -1.74 8.85 14.26
CA ASP A 110 -2.05 10.06 13.50
C ASP A 110 -0.79 10.71 12.90
N VAL A 111 0.30 10.77 13.67
CA VAL A 111 1.59 11.29 13.19
C VAL A 111 2.17 10.42 12.07
N ILE A 112 2.15 9.09 12.24
CA ILE A 112 2.64 8.15 11.22
C ILE A 112 1.79 8.25 9.95
N THR A 113 0.46 8.32 10.09
CA THR A 113 -0.45 8.48 8.96
C THR A 113 -0.16 9.77 8.19
N ASN A 114 0.06 10.90 8.87
CA ASN A 114 0.42 12.15 8.20
C ASN A 114 1.79 12.07 7.52
N TYR A 115 2.78 11.48 8.19
CA TYR A 115 4.09 11.22 7.59
C TYR A 115 3.98 10.38 6.31
N LEU A 116 3.16 9.33 6.30
CA LEU A 116 2.93 8.48 5.12
C LEU A 116 2.24 9.24 3.99
N LYS A 117 1.23 10.07 4.28
CA LYS A 117 0.54 10.91 3.28
C LYS A 117 1.49 11.89 2.59
N GLU A 118 2.38 12.51 3.35
CA GLU A 118 3.35 13.49 2.85
C GLU A 118 4.51 12.83 2.11
N THR A 119 4.97 11.67 2.59
CA THR A 119 6.10 10.94 2.02
C THR A 119 5.70 10.14 0.77
N TYR A 120 4.46 9.64 0.73
CA TYR A 120 3.92 8.81 -0.35
C TYR A 120 2.59 9.41 -0.84
N PRO A 121 2.62 10.62 -1.44
CA PRO A 121 1.43 11.25 -1.97
C PRO A 121 0.89 10.44 -3.15
N VAL A 122 -0.41 10.57 -3.41
CA VAL A 122 -1.02 10.01 -4.62
C VAL A 122 -0.32 10.62 -5.83
N PRO A 123 0.25 9.80 -6.73
CA PRO A 123 0.87 10.31 -7.93
C PRO A 123 -0.11 11.16 -8.73
N GLN A 124 0.39 12.27 -9.28
CA GLN A 124 -0.41 13.19 -10.07
C GLN A 124 -0.08 13.00 -11.55
N SER A 125 -1.13 12.94 -12.36
CA SER A 125 -0.97 12.93 -13.81
C SER A 125 -0.51 14.29 -14.31
N ASN A 126 0.44 14.30 -15.24
CA ASN A 126 0.79 15.49 -16.03
C ASN A 126 -0.12 15.67 -17.26
N LEU A 127 -1.07 14.75 -17.48
CA LEU A 127 -1.97 14.78 -18.63
C LEU A 127 -3.27 15.50 -18.28
N PRO A 128 -3.97 16.07 -19.27
CA PRO A 128 -5.31 16.60 -19.08
C PRO A 128 -6.27 15.52 -18.56
N TYR A 129 -7.15 15.87 -17.62
CA TYR A 129 -8.14 14.95 -17.06
C TYR A 129 -8.95 14.19 -18.12
N ARG A 130 -9.30 14.84 -19.23
CA ARG A 130 -10.01 14.22 -20.35
C ARG A 130 -9.26 12.99 -20.91
N ILE A 131 -7.94 13.10 -21.03
CA ILE A 131 -7.07 12.04 -21.56
C ILE A 131 -6.96 10.89 -20.56
N VAL A 132 -6.69 11.20 -19.28
CA VAL A 132 -6.64 10.19 -18.21
C VAL A 132 -7.96 9.41 -18.13
N LYS A 133 -9.09 10.11 -18.21
CA LYS A 133 -10.43 9.49 -18.22
C LYS A 133 -10.64 8.57 -19.43
N GLN A 134 -10.13 8.94 -20.62
CA GLN A 134 -10.22 8.09 -21.81
C GLN A 134 -9.40 6.82 -21.63
N ILE A 135 -8.16 6.92 -21.14
CA ILE A 135 -7.29 5.77 -20.86
C ILE A 135 -7.92 4.85 -19.82
N GLN A 136 -8.43 5.41 -18.71
CA GLN A 136 -9.10 4.63 -17.68
C GLN A 136 -10.31 3.87 -18.26
N ARG A 137 -11.11 4.48 -19.11
CA ARG A 137 -12.25 3.80 -19.76
C ARG A 137 -11.84 2.66 -20.68
N LEU A 138 -10.69 2.77 -21.36
CA LEU A 138 -10.18 1.69 -22.21
C LEU A 138 -9.81 0.46 -21.37
N LEU A 139 -9.22 0.69 -20.19
CA LEU A 139 -8.51 -0.34 -19.43
C LEU A 139 -9.23 -0.84 -18.19
N TRP A 140 -10.20 -0.09 -17.66
CA TRP A 140 -10.97 -0.48 -16.47
C TRP A 140 -12.25 -1.21 -16.86
N ARG A 141 -12.58 -2.26 -16.11
CA ARG A 141 -13.84 -3.00 -16.17
C ARG A 141 -14.36 -3.21 -14.76
N ASN A 142 -15.68 -3.22 -14.63
CA ASN A 142 -16.37 -3.49 -13.38
C ASN A 142 -17.59 -4.35 -13.67
N ASP A 143 -17.95 -5.25 -12.75
CA ASP A 143 -19.04 -6.21 -12.92
C ASP A 143 -20.34 -5.81 -12.22
N MET A 144 -20.37 -4.63 -11.59
CA MET A 144 -21.49 -4.09 -10.78
C MET A 144 -21.88 -4.97 -9.58
N GLY A 145 -21.06 -5.96 -9.22
CA GLY A 145 -21.26 -6.82 -8.07
C GLY A 145 -22.09 -8.08 -8.34
N TYR A 146 -21.60 -9.20 -7.79
CA TYR A 146 -22.30 -10.48 -7.74
C TYR A 146 -22.07 -11.11 -6.36
N GLY A 147 -23.11 -11.64 -5.73
CA GLY A 147 -23.00 -12.23 -4.39
C GLY A 147 -22.42 -11.28 -3.35
N ASP A 148 -22.81 -10.00 -3.41
CA ASP A 148 -22.31 -8.88 -2.59
C ASP A 148 -20.83 -8.50 -2.76
N VAL A 149 -20.08 -9.21 -3.61
CA VAL A 149 -18.71 -8.86 -3.94
C VAL A 149 -18.69 -8.11 -5.27
N TYR A 150 -18.11 -6.91 -5.27
CA TYR A 150 -17.88 -6.04 -6.42
C TYR A 150 -16.43 -6.18 -6.87
N ALA A 151 -16.20 -6.32 -8.18
CA ALA A 151 -14.85 -6.43 -8.73
C ALA A 151 -14.57 -5.32 -9.73
N ASP A 152 -13.56 -4.51 -9.42
CA ASP A 152 -12.97 -3.49 -10.26
C ASP A 152 -11.63 -3.98 -10.79
N ILE A 153 -11.52 -4.12 -12.11
CA ILE A 153 -10.35 -4.69 -12.77
C ILE A 153 -9.73 -3.64 -13.68
N THR A 154 -8.43 -3.41 -13.54
CA THR A 154 -7.67 -2.55 -14.45
C THR A 154 -6.60 -3.36 -15.16
N TYR A 155 -6.70 -3.45 -16.50
CA TYR A 155 -5.59 -3.91 -17.32
C TYR A 155 -4.45 -2.88 -17.23
N THR A 156 -3.40 -3.23 -16.52
CA THR A 156 -2.34 -2.33 -16.09
C THR A 156 -1.24 -2.32 -17.15
N THR A 157 -1.22 -1.31 -18.00
CA THR A 157 -0.22 -1.12 -19.05
C THR A 157 0.81 -0.06 -18.69
N SER A 158 1.90 0.03 -19.45
CA SER A 158 2.89 1.10 -19.28
C SER A 158 2.28 2.49 -19.50
N GLU A 159 1.40 2.63 -20.51
CA GLU A 159 0.68 3.85 -20.83
C GLU A 159 -0.24 4.26 -19.68
N TYR A 160 -0.98 3.29 -19.11
CA TYR A 160 -1.81 3.54 -17.94
C TYR A 160 -1.01 4.08 -16.75
N LEU A 161 0.07 3.39 -16.39
CA LEU A 161 0.90 3.76 -15.24
C LEU A 161 1.54 5.14 -15.43
N LYS A 162 2.05 5.46 -16.63
CA LYS A 162 2.50 6.82 -16.97
C LYS A 162 1.36 7.82 -16.85
N SER A 163 0.16 7.47 -17.33
CA SER A 163 -0.99 8.37 -17.35
C SER A 163 -1.49 8.77 -15.97
N ILE A 164 -1.28 7.94 -14.93
CA ILE A 164 -1.62 8.27 -13.55
C ILE A 164 -0.44 8.81 -12.74
N GLY A 165 0.71 9.07 -13.39
CA GLY A 165 1.91 9.59 -12.75
C GLY A 165 2.72 8.55 -11.97
N ALA A 166 2.53 7.25 -12.22
CA ALA A 166 3.17 6.15 -11.50
C ALA A 166 4.14 5.30 -12.35
N PRO A 167 5.09 5.88 -13.11
CA PRO A 167 5.97 5.12 -14.00
C PRO A 167 6.90 4.15 -13.26
N ASP A 168 7.24 4.40 -12.00
CA ASP A 168 8.06 3.51 -11.18
C ASP A 168 7.44 2.11 -10.99
N LEU A 169 6.11 2.02 -11.12
CA LEU A 169 5.40 0.75 -11.05
C LEU A 169 5.60 -0.11 -12.30
N ILE A 170 6.07 0.44 -13.42
CA ILE A 170 6.29 -0.32 -14.66
C ILE A 170 7.32 -1.42 -14.41
N LYS A 171 8.51 -1.03 -13.93
CA LYS A 171 9.56 -1.99 -13.59
C LYS A 171 9.14 -2.91 -12.45
N LYS A 172 8.41 -2.38 -11.47
CA LYS A 172 7.98 -3.15 -10.29
C LYS A 172 7.00 -4.27 -10.63
N TYR A 173 6.04 -3.99 -11.51
CA TYR A 173 5.02 -4.96 -11.92
C TYR A 173 5.46 -5.80 -13.11
N ASP A 174 6.62 -5.49 -13.69
CA ASP A 174 7.19 -6.19 -14.83
C ASP A 174 6.23 -6.25 -16.03
N VAL A 175 5.60 -5.11 -16.33
CA VAL A 175 4.59 -4.95 -17.41
C VAL A 175 5.17 -5.18 -18.81
N GLU A 176 6.50 -5.14 -18.92
CA GLU A 176 7.19 -5.42 -20.17
C GLU A 176 7.12 -6.92 -20.50
N ASN A 177 7.24 -7.79 -19.50
CA ASN A 177 7.24 -9.26 -19.65
C ASN A 177 5.91 -9.91 -19.24
N ASN A 178 5.00 -9.16 -18.62
CA ASN A 178 3.71 -9.69 -18.14
C ASN A 178 2.51 -8.85 -18.60
N ILE A 179 1.39 -9.51 -18.74
CA ILE A 179 0.04 -8.92 -18.77
C ILE A 179 -0.39 -8.81 -17.31
N VAL A 180 -0.65 -7.58 -16.85
CA VAL A 180 -0.85 -7.29 -15.44
C VAL A 180 -2.27 -6.79 -15.21
N PHE A 181 -2.95 -7.33 -14.22
CA PHE A 181 -4.24 -6.84 -13.75
C PHE A 181 -4.15 -6.40 -12.29
N ILE A 182 -4.58 -5.17 -12.02
CA ILE A 182 -4.92 -4.75 -10.65
C ILE A 182 -6.39 -5.09 -10.45
N ILE A 183 -6.66 -5.89 -9.43
CA ILE A 183 -8.00 -6.37 -9.07
C ILE A 183 -8.34 -5.80 -7.70
N SER A 184 -9.35 -4.94 -7.65
CA SER A 184 -9.90 -4.39 -6.41
C SER A 184 -11.26 -5.04 -6.15
N LEU A 185 -11.41 -5.68 -5.00
CA LEU A 185 -12.62 -6.32 -4.52
C LEU A 185 -13.21 -5.50 -3.39
N ASN A 186 -14.52 -5.31 -3.41
CA ASN A 186 -15.28 -4.59 -2.39
C ASN A 186 -16.52 -5.39 -1.98
N VAL A 187 -16.99 -5.24 -0.74
CA VAL A 187 -18.32 -5.70 -0.30
C VAL A 187 -19.16 -4.53 0.18
N HIS A 188 -20.48 -4.62 0.04
CA HIS A 188 -21.38 -3.60 0.58
C HIS A 188 -21.49 -3.72 2.10
N ASP A 189 -21.60 -4.94 2.62
CA ASP A 189 -21.63 -5.24 4.06
C ASP A 189 -20.79 -6.47 4.40
N GLY A 190 -20.39 -6.59 5.65
CA GLY A 190 -19.63 -7.73 6.15
C GLY A 190 -18.15 -7.70 5.79
N ARG A 191 -17.59 -8.83 5.36
CA ARG A 191 -16.14 -9.00 5.17
C ARG A 191 -15.86 -9.83 3.94
N LEU A 192 -14.89 -9.40 3.15
CA LEU A 192 -14.37 -10.21 2.04
C LEU A 192 -13.76 -11.51 2.58
N GLU A 193 -14.17 -12.63 1.98
CA GLU A 193 -13.47 -13.90 2.15
C GLU A 193 -12.05 -13.82 1.60
N ASN A 194 -11.22 -14.81 1.95
CA ASN A 194 -9.88 -14.89 1.41
C ASN A 194 -9.85 -15.53 0.02
N TYR A 195 -10.01 -14.72 -1.03
CA TYR A 195 -9.93 -15.19 -2.42
C TYR A 195 -8.46 -15.25 -2.92
N PRO A 196 -7.91 -16.44 -3.23
CA PRO A 196 -6.58 -16.56 -3.84
C PRO A 196 -6.66 -16.25 -5.34
N LEU A 197 -6.59 -14.95 -5.69
CA LEU A 197 -6.90 -14.49 -7.03
C LEU A 197 -5.97 -15.08 -8.12
N ASP A 198 -4.74 -15.43 -7.81
CA ASP A 198 -3.85 -16.14 -8.74
C ASP A 198 -4.28 -17.58 -9.04
N GLU A 199 -5.01 -18.22 -8.14
CA GLU A 199 -5.54 -19.58 -8.35
C GLU A 199 -6.89 -19.57 -9.05
N LEU A 200 -7.66 -18.50 -8.87
CA LEU A 200 -8.99 -18.32 -9.45
C LEU A 200 -8.95 -17.67 -10.83
N SER A 201 -7.85 -17.00 -11.21
CA SER A 201 -7.78 -16.21 -12.43
C SER A 201 -7.18 -16.96 -13.62
N TYR A 202 -7.85 -16.83 -14.77
CA TYR A 202 -7.44 -17.35 -16.06
C TYR A 202 -7.52 -16.25 -17.11
N LEU A 203 -6.58 -16.23 -18.04
CA LEU A 203 -6.64 -15.38 -19.22
C LEU A 203 -7.08 -16.23 -20.40
N ARG A 204 -8.18 -15.86 -21.06
CA ARG A 204 -8.63 -16.47 -22.30
C ARG A 204 -8.19 -15.62 -23.48
N VAL A 205 -7.43 -16.22 -24.39
CA VAL A 205 -6.98 -15.63 -25.66
C VAL A 205 -7.27 -16.65 -26.76
N ASN A 206 -7.95 -16.25 -27.83
CA ASN A 206 -8.29 -17.12 -28.96
C ASN A 206 -8.96 -18.45 -28.52
N ASN A 207 -9.95 -18.37 -27.62
CA ASN A 207 -10.66 -19.51 -27.03
C ASN A 207 -9.80 -20.50 -26.22
N LYS A 208 -8.55 -20.16 -25.90
CA LYS A 208 -7.67 -20.95 -25.04
C LYS A 208 -7.43 -20.22 -23.73
N GLU A 209 -7.55 -20.96 -22.63
CA GLU A 209 -7.36 -20.44 -21.28
C GLU A 209 -5.95 -20.74 -20.75
N TYR A 210 -5.38 -19.75 -20.07
CA TYR A 210 -4.06 -19.80 -19.47
C TYR A 210 -4.17 -19.41 -18.00
N PRO A 211 -3.63 -20.21 -17.06
CA PRO A 211 -3.66 -19.85 -15.64
C PRO A 211 -2.77 -18.65 -15.36
N ALA A 212 -3.09 -17.91 -14.29
CA ALA A 212 -2.21 -16.85 -13.82
C ALA A 212 -0.87 -17.40 -13.30
N ASN A 213 0.14 -16.54 -13.33
CA ASN A 213 1.39 -16.78 -12.62
C ASN A 213 1.11 -16.88 -11.12
N LYS A 214 1.73 -17.86 -10.45
CA LYS A 214 1.59 -18.06 -9.01
C LYS A 214 2.15 -16.89 -8.20
N GLY A 215 1.53 -16.63 -7.06
CA GLY A 215 1.93 -15.58 -6.13
C GLY A 215 1.17 -14.30 -6.37
N TRP A 216 -0.15 -14.30 -6.08
CA TRP A 216 -0.92 -13.06 -6.08
C TRP A 216 -0.29 -12.04 -5.11
N GLU A 217 -0.09 -10.82 -5.58
CA GLU A 217 0.56 -9.77 -4.78
C GLU A 217 -0.51 -8.89 -4.14
N LEU A 218 -0.78 -9.07 -2.84
CA LEU A 218 -1.65 -8.19 -2.06
C LEU A 218 -1.07 -6.77 -2.07
N ARG A 219 -1.81 -5.82 -2.65
CA ARG A 219 -1.49 -4.39 -2.58
C ARG A 219 -2.12 -3.79 -1.33
N PHE A 220 -3.42 -3.95 -1.18
CA PHE A 220 -4.16 -3.26 -0.13
C PHE A 220 -5.22 -4.18 0.47
N GLU A 221 -5.45 -4.01 1.77
CA GLU A 221 -6.62 -4.62 2.43
C GLU A 221 -7.02 -3.68 3.55
N ALA A 222 -8.28 -3.25 3.54
CA ALA A 222 -8.86 -2.44 4.58
C ALA A 222 -8.82 -3.19 5.92
N TRP A 223 -8.74 -2.45 7.01
CA TRP A 223 -8.82 -2.99 8.37
C TRP A 223 -10.03 -3.90 8.59
N ASP A 224 -11.20 -3.42 8.19
CA ASP A 224 -12.46 -4.11 8.38
C ASP A 224 -12.66 -5.25 7.37
N LYS A 225 -11.78 -5.35 6.36
CA LYS A 225 -11.83 -6.27 5.22
C LYS A 225 -13.00 -6.04 4.28
N HIS A 226 -13.51 -4.80 4.20
CA HIS A 226 -14.51 -4.43 3.18
C HIS A 226 -13.88 -4.19 1.80
N HIS A 227 -12.59 -3.84 1.77
CA HIS A 227 -11.84 -3.56 0.55
C HIS A 227 -10.57 -4.40 0.51
N ARG A 228 -10.27 -5.00 -0.64
CA ARG A 228 -9.00 -5.70 -0.90
C ARG A 228 -8.55 -5.46 -2.32
N GLU A 229 -7.27 -5.22 -2.52
CA GLU A 229 -6.67 -5.06 -3.84
C GLU A 229 -5.43 -5.92 -3.97
N GLY A 230 -5.24 -6.53 -5.13
CA GLY A 230 -3.95 -7.12 -5.48
C GLY A 230 -3.73 -7.26 -6.96
N ILE A 231 -2.60 -7.89 -7.29
CA ILE A 231 -2.11 -8.01 -8.66
C ILE A 231 -2.13 -9.46 -9.09
N VAL A 232 -2.65 -9.69 -10.29
CA VAL A 232 -2.55 -10.95 -11.03
C VAL A 232 -1.74 -10.71 -12.29
N LYS A 233 -0.81 -11.63 -12.58
CA LYS A 233 0.10 -11.54 -13.74
C LYS A 233 -0.06 -12.76 -14.63
N PHE A 234 0.05 -12.55 -15.93
CA PHE A 234 0.15 -13.61 -16.93
C PHE A 234 1.37 -13.35 -17.81
N LYS A 235 2.00 -14.42 -18.28
CA LYS A 235 3.09 -14.34 -19.26
C LYS A 235 2.66 -13.60 -20.52
N LYS A 236 3.43 -12.62 -20.97
CA LYS A 236 3.05 -11.80 -22.12
C LYS A 236 3.06 -12.56 -23.43
N GLU A 237 3.86 -13.63 -23.52
CA GLU A 237 3.92 -14.53 -24.68
C GLU A 237 2.60 -15.27 -24.95
N ILE A 238 1.63 -15.18 -24.03
CA ILE A 238 0.26 -15.70 -24.21
C ILE A 238 -0.51 -14.88 -25.26
N LEU A 239 -0.22 -13.58 -25.38
CA LEU A 239 -0.85 -12.72 -26.38
C LEU A 239 -0.23 -12.98 -27.75
N ASP A 240 -1.05 -13.53 -28.64
CA ASP A 240 -0.78 -13.60 -30.08
C ASP A 240 -0.98 -12.22 -30.70
N ASP A 241 -0.09 -11.80 -31.60
CA ASP A 241 -0.19 -10.56 -32.37
C ASP A 241 -1.50 -10.47 -33.20
N LYS A 242 -2.17 -11.61 -33.42
CA LYS A 242 -3.46 -11.71 -34.12
C LYS A 242 -4.68 -11.72 -33.19
N ALA A 243 -4.49 -11.66 -31.87
CA ALA A 243 -5.62 -11.66 -30.94
C ALA A 243 -6.47 -10.40 -31.10
N GLU A 244 -7.76 -10.58 -31.37
CA GLU A 244 -8.73 -9.47 -31.46
C GLU A 244 -9.24 -9.01 -30.10
N TYR A 245 -9.15 -9.88 -29.08
CA TYR A 245 -9.51 -9.57 -27.70
C TYR A 245 -8.89 -10.61 -26.76
N PHE A 246 -8.89 -10.29 -25.48
CA PHE A 246 -8.71 -11.27 -24.41
C PHE A 246 -9.76 -11.09 -23.32
N GLU A 247 -9.93 -12.13 -22.51
CA GLU A 247 -10.83 -12.11 -21.36
C GLU A 247 -10.08 -12.53 -20.10
N LEU A 248 -10.18 -11.74 -19.03
CA LEU A 248 -9.86 -12.19 -17.68
C LEU A 248 -11.09 -12.93 -17.13
N ILE A 249 -10.88 -14.15 -16.69
CA ILE A 249 -11.89 -15.00 -16.06
C ILE A 249 -11.49 -15.18 -14.61
N ILE A 250 -12.37 -14.83 -13.67
CA ILE A 250 -12.19 -15.10 -12.25
C ILE A 250 -13.24 -16.12 -11.84
N ARG A 251 -12.79 -17.33 -11.53
CA ARG A 251 -13.67 -18.46 -11.22
C ARG A 251 -14.16 -18.40 -9.78
N ASN A 252 -15.42 -18.76 -9.60
CA ASN A 252 -16.07 -18.92 -8.30
C ASN A 252 -15.88 -17.71 -7.34
N LEU A 253 -15.87 -16.48 -7.87
CA LEU A 253 -15.74 -15.29 -7.04
C LEU A 253 -17.10 -14.98 -6.39
N ALA A 254 -17.23 -15.25 -5.09
CA ALA A 254 -18.43 -15.14 -4.24
C ALA A 254 -19.64 -16.01 -4.65
N THR A 255 -19.71 -16.45 -5.90
CA THR A 255 -20.77 -17.31 -6.44
C THR A 255 -20.14 -18.51 -7.15
N LYS A 256 -20.94 -19.45 -7.66
CA LYS A 256 -20.43 -20.57 -8.47
C LYS A 256 -20.19 -20.20 -9.94
N ASP A 257 -20.61 -19.00 -10.35
CA ASP A 257 -20.47 -18.54 -11.71
C ASP A 257 -19.13 -17.82 -11.92
N ASP A 258 -18.55 -18.00 -13.10
CA ASP A 258 -17.33 -17.34 -13.51
C ASP A 258 -17.61 -15.87 -13.85
N ARG A 259 -16.72 -14.97 -13.42
CA ARG A 259 -16.77 -13.55 -13.80
C ARG A 259 -15.82 -13.28 -14.95
N ILE A 260 -16.33 -12.70 -16.03
CA ILE A 260 -15.59 -12.51 -17.28
C ILE A 260 -15.47 -11.02 -17.59
N PHE A 261 -14.24 -10.55 -17.78
CA PHE A 261 -13.91 -9.17 -18.11
C PHE A 261 -13.15 -9.14 -19.43
N ARG A 262 -13.64 -8.39 -20.42
CA ARG A 262 -13.10 -8.41 -21.79
C ARG A 262 -12.44 -7.08 -22.19
N TRP A 263 -11.33 -7.19 -22.90
CA TRP A 263 -10.67 -6.08 -23.58
C TRP A 263 -10.44 -6.41 -25.05
N ASP A 264 -10.89 -5.51 -25.93
CA ASP A 264 -10.63 -5.61 -27.36
C ASP A 264 -9.21 -5.10 -27.68
N LEU A 265 -8.59 -5.70 -28.68
CA LEU A 265 -7.22 -5.46 -29.11
C LEU A 265 -7.17 -5.00 -30.58
N PRO A 266 -6.16 -4.19 -30.97
CA PRO A 266 -5.18 -3.57 -30.09
C PRO A 266 -5.82 -2.46 -29.22
N ILE A 267 -5.24 -2.18 -28.06
CA ILE A 267 -5.64 -1.00 -27.27
C ILE A 267 -5.17 0.26 -28.01
N VAL A 268 -6.11 1.07 -28.48
CA VAL A 268 -5.83 2.34 -29.16
C VAL A 268 -5.88 3.48 -28.16
N TYR A 269 -4.72 4.00 -27.77
CA TYR A 269 -4.63 5.12 -26.84
C TYR A 269 -4.94 6.47 -27.50
N PRO A 270 -5.40 7.47 -26.72
CA PRO A 270 -5.51 8.84 -27.20
C PRO A 270 -4.14 9.38 -27.67
N GLU A 271 -4.15 10.33 -28.61
CA GLU A 271 -2.93 11.04 -29.03
C GLU A 271 -2.25 11.75 -27.85
N GLY A 272 -0.92 11.73 -27.83
CA GLY A 272 -0.11 12.35 -26.78
C GLY A 272 0.21 11.46 -25.57
N ILE A 273 0.07 10.14 -25.74
CA ILE A 273 0.41 9.09 -24.76
C ILE A 273 1.64 8.31 -25.21
#